data_AF-A0A269ZFQ0-F1
#
_entry.id   AF-A0A269ZFQ0-F1
#
_cell.length_a   1.000
_cell.length_b   1.000
_cell.length_c   1.000
_cell.angle_alpha   90.00
_cell.angle_beta   90.00
_cell.angle_gamma   90.00
#
_symmetry.space_group_name_H-M   'P 1'
#
loop_
_entity.id
_entity.type
_entity.pdbx_description
1 polymer ?
#
loop_
_entity_poly.entity_id
_entity_poly.type
_entity_poly.pdbx_seq_one_letter_code
_entity_poly.pdbx_strand_id
1 'polypeptide(L)'
;MGEALCWLRPTTNGGRERRTGSYASKRADSPSGETGHEHGGSAVRARGPVTLFAAWAIHDLEELIALPVTTSRLAEEPGADWLRISARQSAVAIGLMGAVVATACVRGAVTNGRSRFYRRTLAGLDLHVWSHVAASVVLRRYTAGVLTAVPFMLPGARFAERELAATGHALSHAERAVGAPMMVVAALACHGVARAWVQ
;
A
#
# COMPACT_ATOMS: atom_id res chain seq x y z
N MET A 1 -43.54 13.64 -17.96
CA MET A 1 -43.69 12.28 -18.50
C MET A 1 -43.65 12.42 -20.02
N GLY A 2 -42.55 12.07 -20.67
CA GLY A 2 -42.37 12.19 -22.12
C GLY A 2 -41.73 10.91 -22.64
N GLU A 3 -42.53 10.10 -23.33
CA GLU A 3 -42.12 8.86 -23.97
C GLU A 3 -41.91 9.04 -25.48
N ALA A 4 -40.82 8.43 -25.94
CA ALA A 4 -40.68 7.61 -27.13
C ALA A 4 -41.35 8.06 -28.45
N LEU A 5 -40.50 8.36 -29.44
CA LEU A 5 -40.77 8.01 -30.84
C LEU A 5 -39.51 7.40 -31.47
N CYS A 6 -39.64 6.10 -31.71
CA CYS A 6 -38.69 5.16 -32.30
C CYS A 6 -38.80 5.24 -33.84
N TRP A 7 -37.67 5.44 -34.51
CA TRP A 7 -37.59 5.49 -35.98
C TRP A 7 -37.31 4.09 -36.55
N LEU A 8 -38.33 3.58 -37.27
CA LEU A 8 -38.33 2.91 -38.57
C LEU A 8 -37.27 1.84 -38.93
N ARG A 9 -37.80 0.63 -39.19
CA ARG A 9 -37.24 -0.50 -39.97
C ARG A 9 -38.03 -0.61 -41.29
N PRO A 10 -37.44 -1.04 -42.43
CA PRO A 10 -37.77 -2.37 -43.00
C PRO A 10 -36.57 -3.07 -43.71
N THR A 11 -36.30 -4.38 -43.51
CA THR A 11 -36.58 -5.59 -44.36
C THR A 11 -36.02 -5.53 -45.80
N THR A 12 -35.23 -6.48 -46.31
CA THR A 12 -35.50 -7.88 -46.72
C THR A 12 -34.18 -8.71 -46.76
N ASN A 13 -34.04 -9.93 -46.24
CA ASN A 13 -34.50 -11.29 -46.65
C ASN A 13 -33.85 -11.90 -47.92
N GLY A 14 -33.38 -13.14 -47.77
CA GLY A 14 -32.78 -14.04 -48.77
C GLY A 14 -31.45 -14.63 -48.25
N GLY A 15 -31.28 -15.88 -47.84
CA GLY A 15 -32.04 -17.11 -48.05
C GLY A 15 -31.09 -18.21 -48.57
N ARG A 16 -31.02 -19.34 -47.83
CA ARG A 16 -30.51 -20.70 -48.24
C ARG A 16 -28.99 -20.88 -48.43
N GLU A 17 -28.33 -22.02 -48.12
CA GLU A 17 -28.73 -23.38 -47.71
C GLU A 17 -27.53 -24.18 -47.15
N ARG A 18 -27.82 -25.32 -46.50
CA ARG A 18 -26.94 -26.26 -45.79
C ARG A 18 -26.06 -27.16 -46.69
N ARG A 19 -24.91 -27.62 -46.17
CA ARG A 19 -24.31 -28.98 -46.35
C ARG A 19 -23.06 -29.12 -45.44
N THR A 20 -23.11 -29.86 -44.33
CA THR A 20 -22.64 -31.26 -44.13
C THR A 20 -21.21 -31.56 -44.61
N GLY A 21 -20.33 -31.94 -43.69
CA GLY A 21 -18.99 -32.44 -43.99
C GLY A 21 -18.25 -32.92 -42.75
N SER A 22 -18.62 -34.11 -42.27
CA SER A 22 -17.88 -34.90 -41.29
C SER A 22 -16.59 -35.43 -41.94
N TYR A 23 -15.43 -35.20 -41.32
CA TYR A 23 -14.22 -36.01 -41.54
C TYR A 23 -13.52 -36.28 -40.21
N ALA A 24 -13.58 -37.54 -39.81
CA ALA A 24 -12.70 -38.15 -38.81
C ALA A 24 -11.53 -38.84 -39.53
N SER A 25 -10.30 -38.62 -39.05
CA SER A 25 -9.06 -39.40 -39.30
C SER A 25 -7.91 -38.57 -38.70
N LYS A 26 -6.94 -39.03 -37.91
CA LYS A 26 -6.45 -40.35 -37.49
C LYS A 26 -5.55 -40.11 -36.26
N ARG A 27 -5.47 -41.09 -35.35
CA ARG A 27 -4.50 -41.15 -34.24
C ARG A 27 -3.06 -41.27 -34.77
N ALA A 28 -2.13 -40.69 -34.03
CA ALA A 28 -0.77 -41.21 -33.88
C ALA A 28 -0.43 -41.21 -32.38
N ASP A 29 -0.09 -42.39 -31.87
CA ASP A 29 0.36 -42.66 -30.51
C ASP A 29 1.89 -42.56 -30.41
N SER A 30 2.36 -41.97 -29.30
CA SER A 30 3.59 -42.25 -28.51
C SER A 30 4.99 -41.91 -29.09
N PRO A 31 6.04 -41.65 -28.26
CA PRO A 31 6.19 -41.99 -26.83
C PRO A 31 6.64 -40.86 -25.88
N SER A 32 6.53 -41.18 -24.60
CA SER A 32 7.08 -40.56 -23.40
C SER A 32 8.55 -40.13 -23.49
N GLY A 33 8.81 -38.89 -23.07
CA GLY A 33 10.13 -38.38 -22.74
C GLY A 33 10.02 -37.39 -21.58
N GLU A 34 10.08 -37.91 -20.36
CA GLU A 34 10.47 -37.11 -19.19
C GLU A 34 11.89 -36.58 -19.41
N THR A 35 12.05 -35.27 -19.43
CA THR A 35 13.22 -34.60 -18.85
C THR A 35 12.73 -33.34 -18.17
N GLY A 36 12.96 -33.28 -16.85
CA GLY A 36 12.52 -32.20 -15.98
C GLY A 36 13.38 -30.94 -16.10
N HIS A 37 13.00 -29.98 -15.24
CA HIS A 37 13.70 -28.74 -14.92
C HIS A 37 13.76 -27.74 -16.09
N GLU A 38 13.12 -26.58 -16.08
CA GLU A 38 12.85 -25.67 -14.97
C GLU A 38 11.57 -24.90 -15.28
N HIS A 39 10.47 -25.19 -14.58
CA HIS A 39 9.47 -24.15 -14.34
C HIS A 39 10.05 -23.22 -13.27
N GLY A 40 10.99 -22.37 -13.71
CA GLY A 40 11.24 -21.08 -13.12
C GLY A 40 9.98 -20.25 -13.27
N GLY A 41 8.92 -20.64 -12.54
CA GLY A 41 7.84 -19.76 -12.18
C GLY A 41 8.51 -18.58 -11.53
N SER A 42 8.68 -17.52 -12.30
CA SER A 42 8.98 -16.20 -11.81
C SER A 42 7.77 -15.81 -10.99
N ALA A 43 7.69 -16.37 -9.78
CA ALA A 43 7.01 -15.75 -8.67
C ALA A 43 7.49 -14.32 -8.74
N VAL A 44 6.59 -13.41 -9.10
CA VAL A 44 6.81 -11.98 -8.99
C VAL A 44 7.21 -11.82 -7.53
N ARG A 45 8.53 -11.78 -7.27
CA ARG A 45 9.06 -11.65 -5.92
C ARG A 45 8.34 -10.45 -5.36
N ALA A 46 7.74 -10.58 -4.18
CA ALA A 46 6.96 -9.55 -3.50
C ALA A 46 7.82 -8.31 -3.23
N ARG A 47 8.12 -7.55 -4.29
CA ARG A 47 9.05 -6.42 -4.27
C ARG A 47 8.34 -5.24 -3.62
N GLY A 48 7.05 -5.05 -3.91
CA GLY A 48 6.23 -3.97 -3.35
C GLY A 48 6.22 -3.97 -1.82
N PRO A 49 5.82 -5.07 -1.14
CA PRO A 49 5.83 -5.13 0.31
C PRO A 49 7.22 -4.95 0.93
N VAL A 50 8.27 -5.50 0.32
CA VAL A 50 9.65 -5.37 0.81
C VAL A 50 10.16 -3.94 0.65
N THR A 51 9.96 -3.34 -0.53
CA THR A 51 10.34 -1.96 -0.83
C THR A 51 9.61 -0.97 0.07
N LEU A 52 8.30 -1.19 0.31
CA LEU A 52 7.53 -0.36 1.24
C LEU A 52 8.10 -0.40 2.65
N PHE A 53 8.38 -1.61 3.17
CA PHE A 53 8.93 -1.76 4.51
C PHE A 53 10.32 -1.14 4.65
N ALA A 54 11.20 -1.34 3.65
CA ALA A 54 12.53 -0.74 3.65
C ALA A 54 12.47 0.80 3.60
N ALA A 55 11.59 1.35 2.77
CA ALA A 55 11.38 2.79 2.69
C ALA A 55 10.83 3.37 4.01
N TRP A 56 9.88 2.67 4.63
CA TRP A 56 9.36 3.01 5.96
C TRP A 56 10.47 2.97 7.01
N ALA A 57 11.29 1.93 7.06
CA ALA A 57 12.35 1.80 8.05
C ALA A 57 13.41 2.92 7.95
N ILE A 58 13.77 3.33 6.71
CA ILE A 58 14.68 4.47 6.49
C ILE A 58 14.03 5.77 6.97
N HIS A 59 12.75 5.96 6.67
CA HIS A 59 12.01 7.15 7.06
C HIS A 59 11.85 7.28 8.57
N ASP A 60 11.39 6.21 9.23
CA ASP A 60 11.18 6.19 10.67
C ASP A 60 12.50 6.22 11.46
N LEU A 61 13.64 5.86 10.86
CA LEU A 61 14.95 6.08 11.49
C LEU A 61 15.25 7.57 11.63
N GLU A 62 14.91 8.40 10.64
CA GLU A 62 14.98 9.85 10.77
C GLU A 62 14.04 10.33 11.89
N GLU A 63 12.79 9.86 11.90
CA GLU A 63 11.83 10.23 12.94
C GLU A 63 12.34 9.86 14.33
N LEU A 64 12.91 8.68 14.51
CA LEU A 64 13.46 8.24 15.79
C LEU A 64 14.49 9.22 16.37
N ILE A 65 15.31 9.81 15.50
CA ILE A 65 16.35 10.77 15.88
C ILE A 65 15.77 12.17 16.05
N ALA A 66 14.90 12.61 15.12
CA ALA A 66 14.44 13.98 15.03
C ALA A 66 13.20 14.28 15.89
N LEU A 67 12.36 13.29 16.17
CA LEU A 67 11.07 13.47 16.84
C LEU A 67 11.21 13.99 18.28
N PRO A 68 12.12 13.48 19.14
CA PRO A 68 12.28 14.02 20.50
C PRO A 68 12.71 15.48 20.51
N VAL A 69 13.58 15.88 19.57
CA VAL A 69 14.06 17.25 19.43
C VAL A 69 12.95 18.17 18.92
N THR A 70 12.24 17.74 17.88
CA THR A 70 11.17 18.54 17.26
C THR A 70 10.01 18.74 18.23
N THR A 71 9.58 17.69 18.91
CA THR A 71 8.49 17.75 19.91
C THR A 71 8.87 18.58 21.13
N SER A 72 10.12 18.52 21.59
CA SER A 72 10.59 19.34 22.72
C SER A 72 10.52 20.83 22.39
N ARG A 73 10.91 21.23 21.17
CA ARG A 73 10.80 22.61 20.69
C ARG A 73 9.35 23.07 20.52
N LEU A 74 8.46 22.19 20.05
CA LEU A 74 7.03 22.50 19.97
C LEU A 74 6.41 22.66 21.36
N ALA A 75 6.89 21.90 22.34
CA ALA A 75 6.44 21.97 23.73
C ALA A 75 6.96 23.19 24.49
N GLU A 76 7.76 24.07 23.88
CA GLU A 76 8.11 25.38 24.44
C GLU A 76 6.96 26.40 24.23
N GLU A 77 6.03 26.13 23.32
CA GLU A 77 4.86 26.98 23.09
C GLU A 77 3.85 26.82 24.25
N PRO A 78 3.20 27.91 24.71
CA PRO A 78 2.25 27.86 25.83
C PRO A 78 1.13 26.83 25.61
N GLY A 79 0.99 25.89 26.55
CA GLY A 79 -0.05 24.84 26.50
C GLY A 79 0.29 23.63 25.64
N ALA A 80 1.51 23.53 25.11
CA ALA A 80 1.95 22.45 24.23
C ALA A 80 2.80 21.36 24.92
N ASP A 81 2.95 21.40 26.25
CA ASP A 81 3.78 20.43 27.01
C ASP A 81 3.41 18.97 26.75
N TRP A 82 2.14 18.70 26.48
CA TRP A 82 1.63 17.37 26.15
C TRP A 82 2.19 16.79 24.84
N LEU A 83 2.83 17.60 23.99
CA LEU A 83 3.51 17.13 22.78
C LEU A 83 4.89 16.54 23.06
N ARG A 84 5.51 16.85 24.21
CA ARG A 84 6.87 16.42 24.53
C ARG A 84 6.92 14.88 24.60
N ILE A 85 7.88 14.30 23.88
CA ILE A 85 8.11 12.85 23.83
C ILE A 85 9.60 12.61 24.08
N SER A 86 9.93 11.70 25.00
CA SER A 86 11.32 11.32 25.25
C SER A 86 11.87 10.41 24.14
N ALA A 87 13.19 10.36 23.97
CA ALA A 87 13.81 9.46 22.99
C ALA A 87 13.43 7.99 23.19
N ARG A 88 13.29 7.56 24.45
CA ARG A 88 12.90 6.20 24.79
C ARG A 88 11.43 5.92 24.47
N GLN A 89 10.53 6.86 24.75
CA GLN A 89 9.13 6.76 24.33
C GLN A 89 9.01 6.70 22.80
N SER A 90 9.78 7.52 22.08
CA SER A 90 9.85 7.48 20.61
C SER A 90 10.32 6.13 20.10
N ALA A 91 11.38 5.57 20.69
CA ALA A 91 11.91 4.26 20.31
C ALA A 91 10.89 3.13 20.50
N VAL A 92 10.19 3.11 21.64
CA VAL A 92 9.15 2.10 21.90
C VAL A 92 7.99 2.26 20.92
N ALA A 93 7.49 3.49 20.72
CA ALA A 93 6.38 3.74 19.81
C ALA A 93 6.71 3.33 18.37
N ILE A 94 7.88 3.73 17.85
CA ILE A 94 8.33 3.39 16.49
C ILE A 94 8.58 1.89 16.37
N GLY A 95 9.15 1.23 17.38
CA GLY A 95 9.33 -0.22 17.39
C GLY A 95 8.01 -0.99 17.29
N LEU A 96 7.00 -0.58 18.07
CA LEU A 96 5.65 -1.14 17.99
C LEU A 96 5.02 -0.90 16.61
N MET A 97 5.17 0.31 16.08
CA MET A 97 4.67 0.66 14.76
C MET A 97 5.35 -0.17 13.67
N GLY A 98 6.66 -0.42 13.80
CA GLY A 98 7.41 -1.29 12.92
C GLY A 98 6.89 -2.71 12.89
N ALA A 99 6.46 -3.26 14.04
CA ALA A 99 5.81 -4.57 14.07
C ALA A 99 4.48 -4.58 13.29
N VAL A 100 3.68 -3.52 13.40
CA VAL A 100 2.43 -3.35 12.65
C VAL A 100 2.69 -3.30 11.14
N VAL A 101 3.63 -2.44 10.71
CA VAL A 101 3.97 -2.27 9.29
C VAL A 101 4.63 -3.52 8.72
N ALA A 102 5.54 -4.16 9.46
CA ALA A 102 6.14 -5.44 9.08
C ALA A 102 5.08 -6.52 8.88
N THR A 103 4.13 -6.64 9.82
CA THR A 103 3.00 -7.59 9.71
C THR A 103 2.17 -7.31 8.46
N ALA A 104 1.89 -6.04 8.16
CA ALA A 104 1.17 -5.65 6.95
C ALA A 104 1.94 -6.07 5.70
N CYS A 105 3.25 -5.84 5.64
CA CYS A 105 4.09 -6.17 4.49
C CYS A 105 4.26 -7.69 4.32
N VAL A 106 4.45 -8.45 5.41
CA VAL A 106 4.48 -9.93 5.37
C VAL A 106 3.16 -10.46 4.82
N ARG A 107 2.02 -9.96 5.29
CA ARG A 107 0.71 -10.34 4.75
C ARG A 107 0.57 -9.92 3.29
N GLY A 108 1.08 -8.76 2.89
CA GLY A 108 1.14 -8.31 1.50
C GLY A 108 1.89 -9.30 0.62
N ALA A 109 3.07 -9.74 1.07
CA ALA A 109 3.91 -10.69 0.35
C ALA A 109 3.26 -12.07 0.25
N VAL A 110 2.80 -12.64 1.36
CA VAL A 110 2.15 -13.97 1.39
C VAL A 110 0.88 -14.00 0.56
N THR A 111 0.13 -12.90 0.50
CA THR A 111 -1.15 -12.84 -0.23
C THR A 111 -1.03 -12.32 -1.67
N ASN A 112 0.19 -12.03 -2.15
CA ASN A 112 0.44 -11.36 -3.43
C ASN A 112 -0.39 -10.09 -3.60
N GLY A 113 -0.41 -9.23 -2.58
CA GLY A 113 -1.14 -7.95 -2.60
C GLY A 113 -2.64 -8.02 -2.30
N ARG A 114 -3.22 -9.22 -2.10
CA ARG A 114 -4.66 -9.38 -1.81
C ARG A 114 -5.07 -8.91 -0.41
N SER A 115 -4.14 -8.83 0.53
CA SER A 115 -4.39 -8.41 1.91
C SER A 115 -4.94 -6.98 1.98
N ARG A 116 -6.20 -6.83 2.43
CA ARG A 116 -6.79 -5.50 2.71
C ARG A 116 -6.01 -4.74 3.77
N PHE A 117 -5.41 -5.43 4.73
CA PHE A 117 -4.58 -4.80 5.76
C PHE A 117 -3.34 -4.16 5.13
N TYR A 118 -2.63 -4.89 4.26
CA TYR A 118 -1.49 -4.35 3.51
C TYR A 118 -1.87 -3.12 2.68
N ARG A 119 -2.96 -3.21 1.92
CA ARG A 119 -3.42 -2.12 1.05
C ARG A 119 -3.83 -0.87 1.84
N ARG A 120 -4.51 -1.03 2.98
CA ARG A 120 -4.84 0.08 3.89
C ARG A 120 -3.60 0.68 4.53
N THR A 121 -2.64 -0.14 4.96
CA THR A 121 -1.36 0.33 5.52
C THR A 121 -0.59 1.13 4.47
N LEU A 122 -0.48 0.62 3.24
CA LEU A 122 0.14 1.34 2.12
C LEU A 122 -0.54 2.69 1.88
N ALA A 123 -1.88 2.71 1.81
CA ALA A 123 -2.61 3.95 1.58
C ALA A 123 -2.45 4.97 2.72
N GLY A 124 -2.41 4.50 3.97
CA GLY A 124 -2.17 5.35 5.14
C GLY A 124 -0.74 5.88 5.19
N LEU A 125 0.25 5.05 4.84
CA LEU A 125 1.66 5.44 4.75
C LEU A 125 1.92 6.44 3.61
N ASP A 126 1.21 6.33 2.48
CA ASP A 126 1.27 7.35 1.43
C ASP A 126 0.75 8.70 1.93
N LEU A 127 -0.34 8.72 2.71
CA LEU A 127 -0.83 9.96 3.32
C LEU A 127 0.08 10.50 4.43
N HIS A 128 0.73 9.62 5.18
CA HIS A 128 1.70 9.97 6.23
C HIS A 128 2.83 10.86 5.70
N VAL A 129 3.36 10.55 4.52
CA VAL A 129 4.33 11.41 3.81
C VAL A 129 3.79 12.84 3.68
N TRP A 130 2.56 12.98 3.23
CA TRP A 130 1.97 14.29 2.99
C TRP A 130 1.69 15.04 4.30
N SER A 131 1.40 14.35 5.41
CA SER A 131 1.27 15.03 6.70
C SER A 131 2.57 15.70 7.15
N HIS A 132 3.75 15.11 6.86
CA HIS A 132 5.04 15.74 7.17
C HIS A 132 5.30 16.98 6.33
N VAL A 133 5.02 16.89 5.03
CA VAL A 133 5.14 18.05 4.13
C VAL A 133 4.20 19.17 4.58
N ALA A 134 2.94 18.84 4.87
CA ALA A 134 1.96 19.82 5.35
C ALA A 134 2.39 20.44 6.68
N ALA A 135 2.85 19.64 7.65
CA ALA A 135 3.32 20.13 8.94
C ALA A 135 4.52 21.07 8.77
N SER A 136 5.50 20.71 7.94
CA SER A 136 6.66 21.56 7.63
C SER A 136 6.25 22.90 6.99
N VAL A 137 5.29 22.88 6.06
CA VAL A 137 4.78 24.10 5.40
C VAL A 137 4.03 24.99 6.38
N VAL A 138 3.09 24.43 7.15
CA VAL A 138 2.26 25.18 8.12
C VAL A 138 3.12 25.78 9.22
N LEU A 139 4.06 25.00 9.76
CA LEU A 139 4.94 25.45 10.84
C LEU A 139 6.14 26.26 10.35
N ARG A 140 6.32 26.37 9.02
CA ARG A 140 7.43 27.05 8.32
C ARG A 140 8.80 26.68 8.89
N ARG A 141 8.96 25.42 9.27
CA ARG A 141 10.15 24.89 9.95
C ARG A 141 10.37 23.44 9.55
N TYR A 142 11.59 22.95 9.80
CA TYR A 142 11.89 21.53 9.70
C TYR A 142 11.03 20.75 10.72
N THR A 143 10.34 19.70 10.25
CA THR A 143 9.66 18.73 11.10
C THR A 143 10.30 17.35 10.92
N ALA A 144 10.34 16.57 12.00
CA ALA A 144 10.83 15.19 11.96
C ALA A 144 10.19 14.42 10.79
N GLY A 145 11.00 13.70 10.02
CA GLY A 145 10.53 12.86 8.91
C GLY A 145 10.46 13.58 7.55
N VAL A 146 10.47 14.91 7.49
CA VAL A 146 10.33 15.60 6.19
C VAL A 146 11.51 15.35 5.25
N LEU A 147 12.72 15.15 5.79
CA LEU A 147 13.92 14.95 4.98
C LEU A 147 13.86 13.64 4.20
N THR A 148 13.24 12.60 4.77
CA THR A 148 13.16 11.27 4.17
C THR A 148 11.79 10.92 3.60
N ALA A 149 10.72 11.64 4.01
CA ALA A 149 9.36 11.41 3.54
C ALA A 149 9.27 11.48 2.01
N VAL A 150 9.81 12.54 1.41
CA VAL A 150 9.74 12.76 -0.04
C VAL A 150 10.75 11.93 -0.83
N PRO A 151 12.05 11.84 -0.46
CA PRO A 151 13.02 11.11 -1.28
C PRO A 151 13.03 9.59 -1.09
N PHE A 152 12.54 9.06 0.04
CA PHE A 152 12.57 7.61 0.30
C PHE A 152 11.17 7.02 0.41
N MET A 153 10.37 7.54 1.35
CA MET A 153 9.08 6.93 1.67
C MET A 153 8.10 7.02 0.50
N LEU A 154 8.01 8.19 -0.13
CA LEU A 154 7.14 8.44 -1.27
C LEU A 154 7.48 7.55 -2.48
N PRO A 155 8.73 7.46 -2.98
CA PRO A 155 9.08 6.50 -4.03
C PRO A 155 8.76 5.05 -3.65
N GLY A 156 9.02 4.65 -2.41
CA GLY A 156 8.73 3.29 -1.93
C GLY A 156 7.23 2.97 -1.95
N ALA A 157 6.39 3.89 -1.47
CA ALA A 157 4.94 3.77 -1.51
C ALA A 157 4.41 3.70 -2.95
N ARG A 158 4.89 4.58 -3.84
CA ARG A 158 4.46 4.59 -5.25
C ARG A 158 4.91 3.34 -6.00
N PHE A 159 6.08 2.80 -5.69
CA PHE A 159 6.52 1.52 -6.25
C PHE A 159 5.57 0.38 -5.85
N ALA A 160 5.28 0.26 -4.55
CA ALA A 160 4.36 -0.76 -4.04
C ALA A 160 2.95 -0.63 -4.62
N GLU A 161 2.46 0.60 -4.78
CA GLU A 161 1.16 0.88 -5.39
C GLU A 161 1.11 0.50 -6.88
N ARG A 162 2.17 0.82 -7.64
CA ARG A 162 2.28 0.43 -9.05
C ARG A 162 2.31 -1.09 -9.22
N GLU A 163 3.00 -1.81 -8.34
CA GLU A 163 3.01 -3.27 -8.34
C GLU A 163 1.63 -3.86 -8.02
N LEU A 164 0.92 -3.29 -7.06
CA LEU A 164 -0.48 -3.67 -6.78
C LEU A 164 -1.37 -3.43 -8.00
N ALA A 165 -1.23 -2.30 -8.69
CA ALA A 165 -1.99 -2.01 -9.90
C ALA A 165 -1.68 -3.01 -11.02
N ALA A 166 -0.40 -3.32 -11.24
CA ALA A 166 0.04 -4.29 -12.26
C ALA A 166 -0.46 -5.72 -11.98
N THR A 167 -0.70 -6.08 -10.72
CA THR A 167 -1.21 -7.39 -10.31
C THR A 167 -2.73 -7.44 -10.15
N GLY A 168 -3.45 -6.38 -10.54
CA GLY A 168 -4.92 -6.32 -10.49
C GLY A 168 -5.51 -6.00 -9.11
N HIS A 169 -4.69 -5.54 -8.16
CA HIS A 169 -5.07 -5.22 -6.78
C HIS A 169 -4.91 -3.73 -6.45
N ALA A 170 -5.16 -2.86 -7.43
CA ALA A 170 -5.07 -1.41 -7.27
C ALA A 170 -5.84 -0.93 -6.03
N LEU A 171 -5.31 0.10 -5.37
CA LEU A 171 -5.91 0.67 -4.17
C LEU A 171 -7.29 1.25 -4.47
N SER A 172 -8.32 0.69 -3.82
CA SER A 172 -9.68 1.21 -3.92
C SER A 172 -9.86 2.51 -3.12
N HIS A 173 -10.87 3.32 -3.46
CA HIS A 173 -11.24 4.52 -2.68
C HIS A 173 -11.54 4.18 -1.21
N ALA A 174 -12.21 3.06 -0.95
CA ALA A 174 -12.51 2.60 0.40
C ALA A 174 -11.23 2.30 1.20
N GLU A 175 -10.19 1.77 0.57
CA GLU A 175 -8.90 1.51 1.22
C GLU A 175 -8.13 2.79 1.51
N ARG A 176 -8.20 3.79 0.62
CA ARG A 176 -7.63 5.11 0.87
C ARG A 176 -8.34 5.84 2.00
N ALA A 177 -9.68 5.83 2.00
CA ALA A 177 -10.48 6.47 3.03
C ALA A 177 -10.24 5.87 4.43
N VAL A 178 -9.99 4.55 4.51
CA VAL A 178 -9.75 3.86 5.78
C VAL A 178 -8.27 3.83 6.19
N GLY A 179 -7.34 3.88 5.23
CA GLY A 179 -5.90 3.71 5.49
C GLY A 179 -5.34 4.74 6.47
N ALA A 180 -5.63 6.02 6.23
CA ALA A 180 -5.18 7.10 7.10
C ALA A 180 -5.73 7.02 8.54
N PRO A 181 -7.05 6.95 8.78
CA PRO A 181 -7.56 6.86 10.16
C PRO A 181 -7.07 5.59 10.86
N MET A 182 -6.92 4.47 10.14
CA MET A 182 -6.34 3.25 10.70
C MET A 182 -4.90 3.48 11.20
N MET A 183 -4.07 4.16 10.40
CA MET A 183 -2.68 4.46 10.76
C MET A 183 -2.58 5.47 11.91
N VAL A 184 -3.44 6.49 11.94
CA VAL A 184 -3.51 7.44 13.06
C VAL A 184 -3.88 6.72 14.36
N VAL A 185 -4.91 5.87 14.35
CA VAL A 185 -5.31 5.09 15.53
C VAL A 185 -4.18 4.17 15.99
N ALA A 186 -3.50 3.49 15.05
CA ALA A 186 -2.36 2.64 15.37
C ALA A 186 -1.20 3.44 16.00
N ALA A 187 -0.85 4.59 15.44
CA ALA A 187 0.20 5.46 15.98
C ALA A 187 -0.15 5.97 17.38
N LEU A 188 -1.38 6.46 17.59
CA LEU A 188 -1.86 6.90 18.89
C LEU A 188 -1.82 5.78 19.93
N ALA A 189 -2.20 4.56 19.55
CA ALA A 189 -2.09 3.39 20.42
C ALA A 189 -0.63 3.08 20.79
N CYS A 190 0.29 3.10 19.82
CA CYS A 190 1.72 2.88 20.06
C CYS A 190 2.31 3.94 20.99
N HIS A 191 1.97 5.22 20.80
CA HIS A 191 2.39 6.30 21.68
C HIS A 191 1.76 6.21 23.08
N GLY A 192 0.49 5.82 23.18
CA GLY A 192 -0.18 5.57 24.46
C GLY A 192 0.49 4.47 25.27
N VAL A 193 0.82 3.35 24.62
CA VAL A 193 1.62 2.27 25.22
C VAL A 193 3.00 2.79 25.62
N ALA A 194 3.71 3.49 24.74
CA ALA A 194 5.02 4.03 25.07
C ALA A 194 5.00 4.95 26.30
N ARG A 195 3.99 5.82 26.45
CA ARG A 195 3.83 6.69 27.62
C ARG A 195 3.48 5.93 28.90
N ALA A 196 2.68 4.87 28.80
CA ALA A 196 2.32 4.07 29.97
C ALA A 196 3.48 3.20 30.48
N TRP A 197 4.36 2.75 29.58
CA TRP A 197 5.46 1.82 29.90
C TRP A 197 6.80 2.51 30.12
N VAL A 198 7.00 3.72 29.59
CA VAL A 198 8.22 4.50 29.72
C VAL A 198 7.88 5.82 30.39
N GLN A 199 8.24 5.92 31.67
CA GLN A 199 8.17 7.16 32.47
C GLN A 199 9.45 7.98 32.30
#